data_AF-A0A7S2DFG7-F1
#
_entry.id   AF-A0A7S2DFG7-F1
#
_cell.length_a   1.000
_cell.length_b   1.000
_cell.length_c   1.000
_cell.angle_alpha   90.00
_cell.angle_beta   90.00
_cell.angle_gamma   90.00
#
_symmetry.space_group_name_H-M   'P 1'
#
loop_
_entity.id
_entity.type
_entity.pdbx_description
1 polymer ?
#
loop_
_entity_poly.entity_id
_entity_poly.type
_entity_poly.pdbx_seq_one_letter_code
_entity_poly.pdbx_strand_id
1 'polypeptide(L)'
;EINSLLAGSPLQNMSLFLKGKVQSEFKQLQADLFSKHPEAFPPEGFTPERYLWAYSIMFSRAVRLDLPGRKNLIALVPYIDLINHNPASETYITGLSEGVELPFGLTEMEDFVIVRADKYYAKYEQIYLSYGPKSNAQLLMLYGFSLERNTQDFLEVPVAHLLDAAPLAEAKKRFMDSRGLERIAFPLYRDRFTNDMMQFLRVLVLQPEDLKLEDASDAGVDTALARMDFARAFGEMPERRALLCLKGICEELSAGYPSSLEDDEVLIQDRGMFELLPKNQRNAVRVRYAEKMILRNTISTINRVMNNLGKLTEMQVKENKKKREMQGTFWGRLGVEFEPAIKATNIEELMKELDI
;
A
#
# COMPACT_ATOMS: atom_id res chain seq x y z
N GLU A 1 -4.71 -20.80 -17.30
CA GLU A 1 -4.55 -19.55 -18.08
C GLU A 1 -4.40 -18.30 -17.22
N ILE A 2 -5.40 -17.86 -16.43
CA ILE A 2 -5.19 -16.66 -15.57
C ILE A 2 -4.06 -16.87 -14.57
N ASN A 3 -3.97 -18.08 -13.97
CA ASN A 3 -2.87 -18.43 -13.08
C ASN A 3 -1.50 -18.36 -13.77
N SER A 4 -1.40 -18.67 -15.07
CA SER A 4 -0.13 -18.54 -15.78
C SER A 4 0.16 -17.09 -16.16
N LEU A 5 -0.86 -16.27 -16.44
CA LEU A 5 -0.67 -14.85 -16.75
C LEU A 5 -0.19 -14.03 -15.54
N LEU A 6 -0.67 -14.36 -14.34
CA LEU A 6 -0.28 -13.71 -13.07
C LEU A 6 0.86 -14.45 -12.35
N ALA A 7 1.55 -15.41 -12.99
CA ALA A 7 2.70 -16.05 -12.37
C ALA A 7 3.75 -14.99 -11.97
N GLY A 8 4.30 -15.12 -10.76
CA GLY A 8 5.24 -14.15 -10.18
C GLY A 8 4.61 -12.90 -9.56
N SER A 9 3.34 -12.60 -9.87
CA SER A 9 2.64 -11.47 -9.26
C SER A 9 2.23 -11.78 -7.81
N PRO A 10 2.42 -10.85 -6.85
CA PRO A 10 1.86 -10.99 -5.50
C PRO A 10 0.34 -11.18 -5.49
N LEU A 11 -0.37 -10.66 -6.51
CA LEU A 11 -1.80 -10.84 -6.66
C LEU A 11 -2.19 -12.32 -6.79
N GLN A 12 -1.38 -13.14 -7.45
CA GLN A 12 -1.64 -14.57 -7.60
C GLN A 12 -1.65 -15.27 -6.24
N ASN A 13 -0.61 -15.04 -5.44
CA ASN A 13 -0.49 -15.65 -4.12
C ASN A 13 -1.65 -15.24 -3.21
N MET A 14 -2.00 -13.95 -3.22
CA MET A 14 -3.14 -13.44 -2.47
C MET A 14 -4.46 -14.05 -2.94
N SER A 15 -4.65 -14.22 -4.26
CA SER A 15 -5.86 -14.82 -4.84
C SER A 15 -6.03 -16.27 -4.41
N LEU A 16 -4.95 -17.04 -4.45
CA LEU A 16 -4.94 -18.45 -4.05
C LEU A 16 -5.19 -18.59 -2.54
N PHE A 17 -4.53 -17.75 -1.73
CA PHE A 17 -4.74 -17.72 -0.29
C PHE A 17 -6.18 -17.42 0.08
N LEU A 18 -6.76 -16.35 -0.49
CA LEU A 18 -8.14 -15.95 -0.19
C LEU A 18 -9.13 -17.03 -0.64
N LYS A 19 -8.92 -17.64 -1.81
CA LYS A 19 -9.76 -18.75 -2.28
C LYS A 19 -9.71 -19.95 -1.32
N GLY A 20 -8.52 -20.34 -0.88
CA GLY A 20 -8.36 -21.43 0.10
C GLY A 20 -9.01 -21.12 1.43
N LYS A 21 -8.89 -19.87 1.90
CA LYS A 21 -9.53 -19.39 3.13
C LYS A 21 -11.05 -19.46 3.05
N VAL A 22 -11.65 -18.90 2.01
CA VAL A 22 -13.12 -18.92 1.78
C VAL A 22 -13.65 -20.37 1.72
N GLN A 23 -12.92 -21.27 1.06
CA GLN A 23 -13.29 -22.69 1.00
C GLN A 23 -13.23 -23.37 2.37
N SER A 24 -12.24 -23.01 3.19
CA SER A 24 -12.06 -23.58 4.52
C SER A 24 -13.12 -23.06 5.50
N GLU A 25 -13.42 -21.75 5.45
CA GLU A 25 -14.50 -21.12 6.22
C GLU A 25 -15.86 -21.73 5.87
N PHE A 26 -16.16 -21.95 4.59
CA PHE A 26 -17.40 -22.61 4.19
C PHE A 26 -17.52 -24.02 4.77
N LYS A 27 -16.45 -24.83 4.70
CA LYS A 27 -16.44 -26.20 5.26
C LYS A 27 -16.69 -26.19 6.77
N GLN A 28 -16.09 -25.24 7.49
CA GLN A 28 -16.32 -25.07 8.92
C GLN A 28 -17.79 -24.71 9.20
N LEU A 29 -18.35 -23.70 8.51
CA LEU A 29 -19.76 -23.33 8.64
C LEU A 29 -20.70 -24.49 8.30
N GLN A 30 -20.37 -25.28 7.28
CA GLN A 30 -21.16 -26.44 6.91
C GLN A 30 -21.19 -27.50 8.01
N ALA A 31 -20.05 -27.82 8.62
CA ALA A 31 -19.95 -28.80 9.69
C ALA A 31 -20.56 -28.29 11.01
N ASP A 32 -20.32 -27.02 11.33
CA ASP A 32 -20.61 -26.48 12.66
C ASP A 32 -22.00 -25.86 12.78
N LEU A 33 -22.58 -25.39 11.67
CA LEU A 33 -23.84 -24.65 11.66
C LEU A 33 -24.85 -25.23 10.66
N PHE A 34 -24.54 -25.25 9.36
CA PHE A 34 -25.54 -25.54 8.33
C PHE A 34 -26.11 -26.96 8.46
N SER A 35 -25.25 -27.96 8.64
CA SER A 35 -25.68 -29.37 8.76
C SER A 35 -26.44 -29.65 10.07
N LYS A 36 -26.22 -28.84 11.12
CA LYS A 36 -26.91 -28.98 12.41
C LYS A 36 -28.29 -28.31 12.42
N HIS A 37 -28.52 -27.36 11.51
CA HIS A 37 -29.74 -26.56 11.43
C HIS A 37 -30.30 -26.50 10.00
N PRO A 38 -30.64 -27.65 9.38
CA PRO A 38 -31.05 -27.71 7.98
C PRO A 38 -32.34 -26.95 7.67
N GLU A 39 -33.23 -26.76 8.65
CA GLU A 39 -34.45 -25.94 8.48
C GLU A 39 -34.13 -24.45 8.26
N ALA A 40 -33.12 -23.93 8.94
CA ALA A 40 -32.67 -22.55 8.79
C ALA A 40 -31.65 -22.38 7.65
N PHE A 41 -30.90 -23.44 7.33
CA PHE A 41 -29.84 -23.45 6.32
C PHE A 41 -30.02 -24.60 5.32
N PRO A 42 -31.00 -24.52 4.40
CA PRO A 42 -31.24 -25.60 3.45
C PRO A 42 -30.03 -25.85 2.53
N PRO A 43 -29.56 -27.10 2.33
CA PRO A 43 -28.34 -27.39 1.57
C PRO A 43 -28.32 -26.85 0.13
N GLU A 44 -29.48 -26.76 -0.52
CA GLU A 44 -29.66 -26.19 -1.85
C GLU A 44 -29.44 -24.66 -1.89
N GLY A 45 -29.63 -24.00 -0.75
CA GLY A 45 -29.44 -22.56 -0.57
C GLY A 45 -28.03 -22.19 -0.12
N PHE A 46 -27.34 -23.09 0.58
CA PHE A 46 -26.04 -22.87 1.21
C PHE A 46 -24.96 -23.73 0.56
N THR A 47 -24.64 -23.43 -0.70
CA THR A 47 -23.59 -24.11 -1.46
C THR A 47 -22.28 -23.30 -1.46
N PRO A 48 -21.12 -23.93 -1.74
CA PRO A 48 -19.85 -23.23 -1.87
C PRO A 48 -19.90 -22.07 -2.88
N GLU A 49 -20.63 -22.23 -3.98
CA GLU A 49 -20.74 -21.24 -5.05
C GLU A 49 -21.55 -20.02 -4.60
N ARG A 50 -22.65 -20.24 -3.89
CA ARG A 50 -23.47 -19.15 -3.32
C ARG A 50 -22.74 -18.43 -2.20
N TYR A 51 -21.95 -19.15 -1.41
CA TYR A 51 -21.10 -18.55 -0.39
C TYR A 51 -20.00 -17.68 -1.01
N LEU A 52 -19.31 -18.18 -2.05
CA LEU A 52 -18.32 -17.39 -2.80
C LEU A 52 -18.96 -16.15 -3.46
N TRP A 53 -20.17 -16.30 -4.00
CA TRP A 53 -20.92 -15.16 -4.54
C TRP A 53 -21.22 -14.12 -3.46
N ALA A 54 -21.75 -14.53 -2.30
CA ALA A 54 -22.04 -13.63 -1.19
C ALA A 54 -20.77 -12.92 -0.69
N TYR A 55 -19.66 -13.66 -0.58
CA TYR A 55 -18.35 -13.11 -0.25
C TYR A 55 -17.93 -12.05 -1.28
N SER A 56 -18.08 -12.34 -2.56
CA SER A 56 -17.76 -11.40 -3.65
C SER A 56 -18.61 -10.12 -3.58
N ILE A 57 -19.91 -10.24 -3.24
CA ILE A 57 -20.78 -9.08 -3.02
C ILE A 57 -20.27 -8.22 -1.88
N MET A 58 -19.89 -8.82 -0.74
CA MET A 58 -19.38 -8.09 0.41
C MET A 58 -18.12 -7.28 0.06
N PHE A 59 -17.16 -7.86 -0.66
CA PHE A 59 -15.93 -7.15 -1.01
C PHE A 59 -16.11 -6.09 -2.10
N SER A 60 -17.02 -6.31 -3.05
CA SER A 60 -17.20 -5.42 -4.20
C SER A 60 -18.23 -4.30 -3.98
N ARG A 61 -19.17 -4.47 -3.03
CA ARG A 61 -20.33 -3.56 -2.86
C ARG A 61 -20.53 -3.03 -1.45
N ALA A 62 -19.93 -3.65 -0.42
CA ALA A 62 -20.09 -3.13 0.93
C ALA A 62 -19.26 -1.85 1.12
N VAL A 63 -19.81 -0.93 1.92
CA VAL A 63 -19.20 0.35 2.24
C VAL A 63 -18.95 0.43 3.74
N ARG A 64 -17.91 1.15 4.13
CA ARG A 64 -17.61 1.47 5.52
C ARG A 64 -18.08 2.88 5.81
N LEU A 65 -18.98 3.02 6.78
CA LEU A 65 -19.63 4.27 7.15
C LEU A 65 -19.26 4.62 8.58
N ASP A 66 -19.09 5.92 8.82
CA ASP A 66 -19.00 6.48 10.15
C ASP A 66 -20.22 7.34 10.41
N LEU A 67 -20.99 6.97 11.43
CA LEU A 67 -22.12 7.72 11.97
C LEU A 67 -21.84 8.04 13.45
N PRO A 68 -22.47 9.06 14.04
CA PRO A 68 -22.46 9.30 15.48
C PRO A 68 -22.87 8.04 16.24
N GLY A 69 -22.05 7.64 17.23
CA GLY A 69 -22.26 6.41 18.00
C GLY A 69 -22.03 5.09 17.25
N ARG A 70 -21.81 5.12 15.92
CA ARG A 70 -21.60 3.93 15.08
C ARG A 70 -20.42 4.14 14.13
N LYS A 71 -19.22 3.92 14.65
CA LYS A 71 -17.98 3.95 13.84
C LYS A 71 -17.79 2.62 13.11
N ASN A 72 -17.25 2.69 11.90
CA ASN A 72 -16.88 1.52 11.10
C ASN A 72 -18.04 0.60 10.73
N LEU A 73 -19.25 1.13 10.57
CA LEU A 73 -20.40 0.36 10.14
C LEU A 73 -20.18 -0.16 8.71
N ILE A 74 -20.25 -1.48 8.52
CA ILE A 74 -20.21 -2.08 7.18
C ILE A 74 -21.64 -2.28 6.71
N ALA A 75 -21.99 -1.71 5.56
CA ALA A 75 -23.34 -1.78 5.01
C ALA A 75 -23.34 -2.07 3.50
N LEU A 76 -24.37 -2.78 3.04
CA LEU A 76 -24.75 -2.80 1.63
C LEU A 76 -25.83 -1.72 1.45
N VAL A 77 -25.59 -0.76 0.57
CA VAL A 77 -26.45 0.40 0.39
C VAL A 77 -27.06 0.35 -1.01
N PRO A 78 -28.33 -0.09 -1.15
CA PRO A 78 -28.99 -0.17 -2.44
C PRO A 78 -28.95 1.17 -3.19
N TYR A 79 -28.93 1.09 -4.51
CA TYR A 79 -28.80 2.20 -5.46
C TYR A 79 -27.41 2.85 -5.47
N ILE A 80 -26.83 3.18 -4.32
CA ILE A 80 -25.48 3.76 -4.25
C ILE A 80 -24.43 2.76 -4.77
N ASP A 81 -24.62 1.47 -4.50
CA ASP A 81 -23.73 0.40 -4.97
C ASP A 81 -23.73 0.18 -6.50
N LEU A 82 -24.59 0.88 -7.25
CA LEU A 82 -24.57 0.89 -8.72
C LEU A 82 -23.59 1.92 -9.30
N ILE A 83 -23.09 2.86 -8.50
CA ILE A 83 -22.20 3.92 -8.97
C ILE A 83 -20.79 3.35 -9.17
N ASN A 84 -20.23 3.54 -10.36
CA ASN A 84 -18.93 3.00 -10.74
C ASN A 84 -17.76 3.85 -10.23
N HIS A 85 -16.59 3.22 -10.19
CA HIS A 85 -15.35 3.88 -9.83
C HIS A 85 -14.80 4.79 -10.94
N ASN A 86 -14.32 5.97 -10.56
CA ASN A 86 -13.36 6.75 -11.34
C ASN A 86 -12.22 7.24 -10.43
N PRO A 87 -10.94 7.01 -10.77
CA PRO A 87 -9.80 7.47 -9.97
C PRO A 87 -9.67 8.99 -9.89
N ALA A 88 -10.30 9.74 -10.80
CA ALA A 88 -10.32 11.19 -10.80
C ALA A 88 -11.49 11.79 -10.01
N SER A 89 -12.37 10.95 -9.44
CA SER A 89 -13.49 11.42 -8.64
C SER A 89 -13.05 11.72 -7.20
N GLU A 90 -13.52 12.83 -6.66
CA GLU A 90 -13.33 13.22 -5.26
C GLU A 90 -14.57 12.89 -4.40
N THR A 91 -15.60 12.30 -5.03
CA THR A 91 -16.82 11.85 -4.38
C THR A 91 -16.60 10.53 -3.63
N TYR A 92 -17.02 10.50 -2.36
CA TYR A 92 -17.05 9.30 -1.52
C TYR A 92 -18.45 9.08 -0.95
N ILE A 93 -18.70 7.85 -0.50
CA ILE A 93 -19.92 7.49 0.24
C ILE A 93 -19.67 7.82 1.70
N THR A 94 -20.51 8.67 2.30
CA THR A 94 -20.35 9.09 3.70
C THR A 94 -21.62 8.91 4.49
N GLY A 95 -21.45 8.61 5.79
CA GLY A 95 -22.51 8.73 6.77
C GLY A 95 -22.69 10.19 7.16
N LEU A 96 -23.93 10.60 7.36
CA LEU A 96 -24.29 11.93 7.81
C LEU A 96 -25.43 11.79 8.82
N SER A 97 -25.34 12.51 9.93
CA SER A 97 -26.49 12.69 10.82
C SER A 97 -26.91 14.13 10.77
N GLU A 98 -28.16 14.35 10.40
CA GLU A 98 -28.78 15.67 10.34
C GLU A 98 -30.07 15.65 11.15
N GLY A 99 -30.38 16.80 11.75
CA GLY A 99 -31.47 16.89 12.71
C GLY A 99 -31.53 18.25 13.37
N VAL A 100 -32.49 18.42 14.27
CA VAL A 100 -32.70 19.66 15.01
C VAL A 100 -32.49 19.40 16.50
N GLU A 101 -31.62 20.20 17.11
CA GLU A 101 -31.60 20.32 18.57
C GLU A 101 -32.75 21.24 19.00
N LEU A 102 -33.73 20.67 19.66
CA LEU A 102 -34.87 21.37 20.24
C LEU A 102 -34.54 21.83 21.68
N PRO A 103 -35.25 22.86 22.19
CA PRO A 103 -35.10 23.30 23.58
C PRO A 103 -35.30 22.15 24.57
N PHE A 104 -34.67 22.27 25.75
CA PHE A 104 -34.74 21.27 26.83
C PHE A 104 -34.05 19.92 26.52
N GLY A 105 -33.12 19.90 25.56
CA GLY A 105 -32.30 18.72 25.27
C GLY A 105 -33.02 17.64 24.46
N LEU A 106 -34.16 17.98 23.85
CA LEU A 106 -34.81 17.12 22.87
C LEU A 106 -34.01 17.20 21.57
N THR A 107 -33.61 16.07 21.02
CA THR A 107 -32.90 16.01 19.74
C THR A 107 -33.63 15.04 18.82
N GLU A 108 -33.97 15.50 17.62
CA GLU A 108 -34.50 14.65 16.55
C GLU A 108 -33.40 14.58 15.49
N MET A 109 -32.65 13.47 15.50
CA MET A 109 -31.52 13.22 14.60
C MET A 109 -31.86 12.02 13.71
N GLU A 110 -31.62 12.17 12.41
CA GLU A 110 -31.74 11.11 11.44
C GLU A 110 -30.39 10.83 10.77
N ASP A 111 -30.14 9.55 10.48
CA ASP A 111 -28.90 9.10 9.86
C ASP A 111 -29.13 8.81 8.38
N PHE A 112 -28.27 9.38 7.54
CA PHE A 112 -28.30 9.27 6.09
C PHE A 112 -27.00 8.67 5.57
N VAL A 113 -27.10 7.96 4.46
CA VAL A 113 -25.95 7.65 3.61
C VAL A 113 -26.03 8.54 2.39
N ILE A 114 -24.98 9.34 2.19
CA ILE A 114 -24.97 10.36 1.16
C ILE A 114 -23.81 10.16 0.19
N VAL A 115 -24.04 10.59 -1.05
CA VAL A 115 -23.05 10.71 -2.11
C VAL A 115 -23.21 12.09 -2.71
N ARG A 116 -22.17 12.93 -2.62
CA ARG A 116 -22.19 14.31 -3.12
C ARG A 116 -21.40 14.39 -4.41
N ALA A 117 -22.01 14.96 -5.46
CA ALA A 117 -21.33 15.18 -6.73
C ALA A 117 -20.13 16.13 -6.54
N ASP A 118 -18.98 15.73 -7.07
CA ASP A 118 -17.72 16.48 -7.09
C ASP A 118 -17.64 17.48 -8.25
N LYS A 119 -18.49 17.32 -9.26
CA LYS A 119 -18.59 18.19 -10.42
C LYS A 119 -20.02 18.26 -10.96
N TYR A 120 -20.25 19.19 -11.87
CA TYR A 120 -21.48 19.18 -12.67
C TYR A 120 -21.45 18.02 -13.67
N TYR A 121 -22.54 17.26 -13.71
CA TYR A 121 -22.75 16.18 -14.67
C TYR A 121 -23.74 16.62 -15.73
N ALA A 122 -23.40 16.41 -17.01
CA ALA A 122 -24.34 16.67 -18.10
C ALA A 122 -25.50 15.66 -18.06
N LYS A 123 -26.63 16.01 -18.67
CA LYS A 123 -27.73 15.06 -18.85
C LYS A 123 -27.22 13.82 -19.59
N TYR A 124 -27.50 12.63 -19.05
CA TYR A 124 -27.01 11.33 -19.54
C TYR A 124 -25.52 11.05 -19.34
N GLU A 125 -24.77 11.92 -18.67
CA GLU A 125 -23.41 11.59 -18.22
C GLU A 125 -23.48 10.61 -17.05
N GLN A 126 -22.61 9.60 -17.07
CA GLN A 126 -22.49 8.66 -15.97
C GLN A 126 -21.91 9.35 -14.74
N ILE A 127 -22.55 9.15 -13.60
CA ILE A 127 -22.04 9.57 -12.28
C ILE A 127 -21.02 8.54 -11.82
N TYR A 128 -19.91 9.03 -11.27
CA TYR A 128 -18.86 8.20 -10.70
C TYR A 128 -18.60 8.58 -9.24
N LEU A 129 -17.93 7.69 -8.52
CA LEU A 129 -17.35 7.97 -7.22
C LEU A 129 -15.98 7.30 -7.10
N SER A 130 -15.26 7.57 -6.01
CA SER A 130 -13.99 6.92 -5.69
C SER A 130 -14.19 5.70 -4.78
N TYR A 131 -13.64 4.55 -5.17
CA TYR A 131 -13.52 3.36 -4.31
C TYR A 131 -12.28 3.46 -3.39
N GLY A 132 -11.62 4.61 -3.37
CA GLY A 132 -10.38 4.88 -2.66
C GLY A 132 -9.13 4.72 -3.53
N PRO A 133 -7.95 5.11 -3.01
CA PRO A 133 -6.67 5.01 -3.70
C PRO A 133 -6.20 3.55 -3.72
N LYS A 134 -6.70 2.79 -4.69
CA LYS A 134 -6.45 1.34 -4.85
C LYS A 134 -5.49 1.08 -6.00
N SER A 135 -4.58 0.12 -5.82
CA SER A 135 -3.77 -0.39 -6.95
C SER A 135 -4.62 -1.20 -7.92
N ASN A 136 -4.12 -1.41 -9.14
CA ASN A 136 -4.78 -2.28 -10.11
C ASN A 136 -4.91 -3.73 -9.61
N ALA A 137 -3.95 -4.21 -8.81
CA ALA A 137 -4.05 -5.51 -8.16
C ALA A 137 -5.22 -5.57 -7.17
N GLN A 138 -5.36 -4.53 -6.33
CA GLN A 138 -6.48 -4.41 -5.40
C GLN A 138 -7.82 -4.24 -6.12
N LEU A 139 -7.88 -3.43 -7.18
CA LEU A 139 -9.09 -3.25 -7.98
C LEU A 139 -9.53 -4.57 -8.62
N LEU A 140 -8.60 -5.35 -9.14
CA LEU A 140 -8.90 -6.63 -9.76
C LEU A 140 -9.38 -7.65 -8.72
N MET A 141 -8.72 -7.73 -7.58
CA MET A 141 -9.10 -8.64 -6.48
C MET A 141 -10.49 -8.30 -5.92
N LEU A 142 -10.74 -7.02 -5.64
CA LEU A 142 -11.90 -6.59 -4.86
C LEU A 142 -13.12 -6.31 -5.73
N TYR A 143 -12.93 -5.82 -6.95
CA TYR A 143 -14.00 -5.33 -7.82
C TYR A 143 -14.04 -5.98 -9.21
N GLY A 144 -13.04 -6.80 -9.56
CA GLY A 144 -13.05 -7.55 -10.82
C GLY A 144 -12.67 -6.73 -12.06
N PHE A 145 -11.98 -5.61 -11.91
CA PHE A 145 -11.49 -4.80 -13.03
C PHE A 145 -10.12 -4.18 -12.74
N SER A 146 -9.43 -3.75 -13.79
CA SER A 146 -8.22 -2.93 -13.72
C SER A 146 -8.37 -1.72 -14.63
N LEU A 147 -7.74 -0.60 -14.28
CA LEU A 147 -7.73 0.62 -15.07
C LEU A 147 -6.52 0.63 -16.00
N GLU A 148 -6.71 1.12 -17.22
CA GLU A 148 -5.60 1.31 -18.18
C GLU A 148 -4.60 2.35 -17.68
N ARG A 149 -5.09 3.43 -17.07
CA ARG A 149 -4.28 4.50 -16.47
C ARG A 149 -4.70 4.72 -15.04
N ASN A 150 -4.11 3.94 -14.12
CA ASN A 150 -4.24 4.17 -12.69
C ASN A 150 -3.10 5.07 -12.20
N THR A 151 -3.42 6.29 -11.75
CA THR A 151 -2.44 7.22 -11.16
C THR A 151 -2.09 6.88 -9.72
N GLN A 152 -2.93 6.08 -9.05
CA GLN A 152 -2.77 5.63 -7.67
C GLN A 152 -2.20 4.20 -7.60
N ASP A 153 -1.59 3.71 -8.70
CA ASP A 153 -1.11 2.33 -8.76
C ASP A 153 0.14 2.12 -7.89
N PHE A 154 0.22 0.94 -7.27
CA PHE A 154 1.36 0.51 -6.48
C PHE A 154 1.45 -1.01 -6.41
N LEU A 155 2.66 -1.51 -6.20
CA LEU A 155 2.96 -2.92 -5.96
C LEU A 155 3.24 -3.13 -4.47
N GLU A 156 2.51 -4.04 -3.83
CA GLU A 156 2.84 -4.44 -2.45
C GLU A 156 4.02 -5.42 -2.46
N VAL A 157 5.12 -5.04 -1.81
CA VAL A 157 6.34 -5.82 -1.72
C VAL A 157 6.45 -6.48 -0.34
N PRO A 158 6.30 -7.80 -0.23
CA PRO A 158 6.46 -8.51 1.04
C PRO A 158 7.95 -8.62 1.41
N VAL A 159 8.31 -8.14 2.59
CA VAL A 159 9.72 -8.09 3.05
C VAL A 159 9.95 -8.68 4.44
N ALA A 160 8.87 -9.05 5.16
CA ALA A 160 8.97 -9.53 6.53
C ALA A 160 9.90 -10.74 6.70
N HIS A 161 9.84 -11.68 5.76
CA HIS A 161 10.63 -12.91 5.75
C HIS A 161 12.15 -12.66 5.69
N LEU A 162 12.58 -11.47 5.23
CA LEU A 162 14.00 -11.13 5.16
C LEU A 162 14.61 -10.91 6.54
N LEU A 163 13.80 -10.57 7.55
CA LEU A 163 14.27 -10.28 8.91
C LEU A 163 14.78 -11.53 9.62
N ASP A 164 14.24 -12.70 9.30
CA ASP A 164 14.61 -13.97 9.93
C ASP A 164 16.04 -14.40 9.61
N ALA A 165 16.56 -14.00 8.44
CA ALA A 165 17.92 -14.30 8.01
C ALA A 165 18.92 -13.17 8.34
N ALA A 166 18.47 -12.07 8.94
CA ALA A 166 19.30 -10.88 9.16
C ALA A 166 20.21 -11.03 10.39
N PRO A 167 21.43 -10.47 10.38
CA PRO A 167 22.23 -10.32 11.60
C PRO A 167 21.44 -9.55 12.66
N LEU A 168 21.59 -9.94 13.93
CA LEU A 168 20.86 -9.34 15.05
C LEU A 168 19.33 -9.44 14.90
N ALA A 169 18.81 -10.49 14.23
CA ALA A 169 17.39 -10.66 13.94
C ALA A 169 16.49 -10.42 15.16
N GLU A 170 16.79 -11.04 16.30
CA GLU A 170 15.96 -10.92 17.51
C GLU A 170 15.93 -9.49 18.07
N ALA A 171 17.07 -8.79 18.10
CA ALA A 171 17.12 -7.39 18.53
C ALA A 171 16.37 -6.47 17.56
N LYS A 172 16.51 -6.71 16.24
CA LYS A 172 15.79 -5.95 15.22
C LYS A 172 14.29 -6.18 15.28
N LYS A 173 13.82 -7.41 15.52
CA LYS A 173 12.40 -7.75 15.76
C LYS A 173 11.86 -6.96 16.95
N ARG A 174 12.50 -7.08 18.13
CA ARG A 174 12.10 -6.33 19.34
C ARG A 174 12.05 -4.82 19.08
N PHE A 175 13.04 -4.28 18.36
CA PHE A 175 13.08 -2.87 18.00
C PHE A 175 11.89 -2.48 17.10
N MET A 176 11.62 -3.26 16.05
CA MET A 176 10.50 -3.01 15.14
C MET A 176 9.16 -3.08 15.86
N ASP A 177 8.95 -4.08 16.71
CA ASP A 177 7.74 -4.24 17.54
C ASP A 177 7.54 -3.01 18.45
N SER A 178 8.62 -2.56 19.12
CA SER A 178 8.57 -1.37 19.99
C SER A 178 8.22 -0.06 19.26
N ARG A 179 8.42 -0.02 17.94
CA ARG A 179 8.16 1.14 17.08
C ARG A 179 6.88 0.99 16.25
N GLY A 180 6.16 -0.13 16.36
CA GLY A 180 5.00 -0.43 15.51
C GLY A 180 5.35 -0.57 14.03
N LEU A 181 6.58 -1.00 13.72
CA LEU A 181 7.10 -1.17 12.36
C LEU A 181 6.88 -2.60 11.80
N GLU A 182 5.96 -3.37 12.38
CA GLU A 182 5.63 -4.77 12.02
C GLU A 182 4.99 -4.94 10.62
N ARG A 183 5.15 -3.97 9.71
CA ARG A 183 4.55 -4.02 8.37
C ARG A 183 5.13 -5.19 7.59
N ILE A 184 4.25 -6.12 7.19
CA ILE A 184 4.61 -7.33 6.45
C ILE A 184 5.02 -7.00 5.01
N ALA A 185 4.45 -5.94 4.45
CA ALA A 185 4.67 -5.48 3.09
C ALA A 185 4.65 -3.95 3.00
N PHE A 186 5.34 -3.41 2.00
CA PHE A 186 5.39 -1.98 1.71
C PHE A 186 4.96 -1.69 0.27
N PRO A 187 4.25 -0.57 0.02
CA PRO A 187 3.89 -0.18 -1.34
C PRO A 187 5.09 0.43 -2.07
N LEU A 188 5.36 -0.06 -3.28
CA LEU A 188 6.17 0.59 -4.29
C LEU A 188 5.27 1.30 -5.29
N TYR A 189 5.44 2.61 -5.41
CA TYR A 189 4.72 3.42 -6.38
C TYR A 189 5.54 3.55 -7.67
N ARG A 190 4.90 4.02 -8.74
CA ARG A 190 5.54 4.19 -10.05
C ARG A 190 6.76 5.11 -10.04
N ASP A 191 6.76 6.10 -9.15
CA ASP A 191 7.72 7.20 -9.05
C ASP A 191 8.56 7.14 -7.76
N ARG A 192 8.11 6.43 -6.72
CA ARG A 192 8.77 6.45 -5.41
C ARG A 192 8.62 5.15 -4.61
N PHE A 193 9.59 4.92 -3.75
CA PHE A 193 9.48 4.02 -2.58
C PHE A 193 9.22 4.86 -1.32
N THR A 194 8.56 4.28 -0.31
CA THR A 194 8.15 5.01 0.90
C THR A 194 9.30 5.18 1.89
N ASN A 195 9.20 6.20 2.75
CA ASN A 195 10.13 6.36 3.86
C ASN A 195 10.04 5.18 4.83
N ASP A 196 8.83 4.70 5.12
CA ASP A 196 8.61 3.52 5.98
C ASP A 196 9.35 2.28 5.45
N MET A 197 9.33 2.07 4.12
CA MET A 197 10.10 0.99 3.50
C MET A 197 11.60 1.17 3.69
N MET A 198 12.11 2.39 3.50
CA MET A 198 13.54 2.67 3.71
C MET A 198 13.95 2.55 5.17
N GLN A 199 13.11 2.96 6.11
CA GLN A 199 13.32 2.75 7.55
C GLN A 199 13.47 1.25 7.85
N PHE A 200 12.54 0.44 7.36
CA PHE A 200 12.60 -1.01 7.50
C PHE A 200 13.89 -1.58 6.90
N LEU A 201 14.21 -1.23 5.66
CA LEU A 201 15.41 -1.72 4.98
C LEU A 201 16.71 -1.30 5.67
N ARG A 202 16.77 -0.08 6.22
CA ARG A 202 17.93 0.40 6.98
C ARG A 202 18.13 -0.41 8.26
N VAL A 203 17.06 -0.75 8.98
CA VAL A 203 17.14 -1.66 10.14
C VAL A 203 17.56 -3.05 9.67
N LEU A 204 16.96 -3.56 8.60
CA LEU A 204 17.21 -4.88 8.05
C LEU A 204 18.70 -5.09 7.70
N VAL A 205 19.31 -4.16 6.96
CA VAL A 205 20.68 -4.30 6.44
C VAL A 205 21.77 -3.87 7.42
N LEU A 206 21.39 -3.37 8.60
CA LEU A 206 22.32 -2.95 9.64
C LEU A 206 23.21 -4.11 10.08
N GLN A 207 24.51 -3.87 10.16
CA GLN A 207 25.51 -4.82 10.63
C GLN A 207 25.99 -4.43 12.02
N PRO A 208 26.52 -5.37 12.83
CA PRO A 208 27.07 -5.06 14.15
C PRO A 208 28.12 -3.94 14.14
N GLU A 209 28.93 -3.84 13.08
CA GLU A 209 29.96 -2.82 12.92
C GLU A 209 29.40 -1.41 12.75
N ASP A 210 28.16 -1.28 12.24
CA ASP A 210 27.50 0.01 12.08
C ASP A 210 27.07 0.60 13.43
N LEU A 211 26.83 -0.25 14.43
CA LEU A 211 26.30 0.13 15.74
C LEU A 211 27.38 0.68 16.69
N LYS A 212 28.68 0.47 16.39
CA LYS A 212 29.81 0.89 17.23
C LYS A 212 29.58 0.53 18.71
N LEU A 213 29.21 -0.72 18.95
CA LEU A 213 28.82 -1.21 20.27
C LEU A 213 29.97 -1.11 21.26
N GLU A 214 29.73 -0.47 22.40
CA GLU A 214 30.60 -0.52 23.57
C GLU A 214 30.31 -1.77 24.43
N ASP A 215 29.04 -2.21 24.41
CA ASP A 215 28.55 -3.43 25.05
C ASP A 215 27.89 -4.32 23.99
N ALA A 216 28.42 -5.54 23.83
CA ALA A 216 27.92 -6.53 22.89
C ALA A 216 26.75 -7.37 23.45
N SER A 217 26.28 -7.09 24.67
CA SER A 217 25.08 -7.69 25.22
C SER A 217 23.83 -7.29 24.43
N ASP A 218 22.76 -8.09 24.54
CA ASP A 218 21.46 -7.77 23.93
C ASP A 218 20.95 -6.39 24.37
N ALA A 219 21.17 -6.02 25.63
CA ALA A 219 20.79 -4.71 26.15
C ALA A 219 21.60 -3.57 25.53
N GLY A 220 22.89 -3.81 25.25
CA GLY A 220 23.76 -2.88 24.53
C GLY A 220 23.29 -2.65 23.10
N VAL A 221 22.93 -3.71 22.39
CA VAL A 221 22.37 -3.65 21.03
C VAL A 221 21.04 -2.91 21.01
N ASP A 222 20.11 -3.27 21.90
CA ASP A 222 18.80 -2.62 22.00
C ASP A 222 18.93 -1.12 22.29
N THR A 223 19.86 -0.75 23.18
CA THR A 223 20.16 0.66 23.49
C THR A 223 20.75 1.40 22.28
N ALA A 224 21.64 0.75 21.52
CA ALA A 224 22.23 1.35 20.33
C ALA A 224 21.17 1.59 19.24
N LEU A 225 20.32 0.59 18.96
CA LEU A 225 19.20 0.70 18.02
C LEU A 225 18.23 1.83 18.42
N ALA A 226 17.88 1.91 19.71
CA ALA A 226 16.96 2.93 20.21
C ALA A 226 17.45 4.38 20.01
N ARG A 227 18.76 4.60 19.94
CA ARG A 227 19.39 5.92 19.72
C ARG A 227 19.44 6.33 18.25
N MET A 228 19.21 5.42 17.31
CA MET A 228 19.29 5.70 15.88
C MET A 228 17.99 6.29 15.35
N ASP A 229 18.12 7.22 14.39
CA ASP A 229 17.01 7.73 13.59
C ASP A 229 17.05 7.07 12.21
N PHE A 230 16.20 6.07 12.01
CA PHE A 230 16.10 5.34 10.74
C PHE A 230 15.31 6.10 9.67
N ALA A 231 14.62 7.19 10.02
CA ALA A 231 13.86 7.99 9.04
C ALA A 231 14.78 8.71 8.05
N ARG A 232 16.08 8.79 8.35
CA ARG A 232 17.10 9.38 7.49
C ARG A 232 18.27 8.43 7.29
N ALA A 233 19.05 8.68 6.24
CA ALA A 233 20.31 8.01 6.06
C ALA A 233 21.28 8.43 7.19
N PHE A 234 21.96 7.46 7.80
CA PHE A 234 22.94 7.69 8.86
C PHE A 234 24.37 7.29 8.46
N GLY A 235 24.58 6.95 7.19
CA GLY A 235 25.89 6.68 6.60
C GLY A 235 25.77 6.15 5.18
N GLU A 236 26.80 6.40 4.37
CA GLU A 236 26.81 5.99 2.96
C GLU A 236 26.74 4.46 2.81
N MET A 237 27.49 3.70 3.63
CA MET A 237 27.53 2.24 3.52
C MET A 237 26.20 1.55 3.90
N PRO A 238 25.56 1.87 5.05
CA PRO A 238 24.22 1.34 5.36
C PRO A 238 23.17 1.73 4.32
N GLU A 239 23.18 2.98 3.85
CA GLU A 239 22.22 3.45 2.84
C GLU A 239 22.41 2.72 1.50
N ARG A 240 23.68 2.53 1.08
CA ARG A 240 24.01 1.74 -0.11
C ARG A 240 23.54 0.30 0.03
N ARG A 241 23.71 -0.34 1.19
CA ARG A 241 23.18 -1.70 1.44
C ARG A 241 21.65 -1.74 1.36
N ALA A 242 20.95 -0.75 1.91
CA ALA A 242 19.49 -0.68 1.86
C ALA A 242 18.99 -0.56 0.41
N LEU A 243 19.60 0.31 -0.39
CA LEU A 243 19.29 0.49 -1.80
C LEU A 243 19.60 -0.76 -2.63
N LEU A 244 20.74 -1.41 -2.40
CA LEU A 244 21.09 -2.67 -3.06
C LEU A 244 20.14 -3.81 -2.69
N CYS A 245 19.71 -3.89 -1.43
CA CYS A 245 18.71 -4.84 -0.97
C CYS A 245 17.38 -4.61 -1.73
N LEU A 246 16.89 -3.37 -1.79
CA LEU A 246 15.68 -3.05 -2.54
C LEU A 246 15.81 -3.39 -4.03
N LYS A 247 16.96 -3.08 -4.63
CA LYS A 247 17.25 -3.42 -6.02
C LYS A 247 17.18 -4.94 -6.25
N GLY A 248 17.82 -5.72 -5.39
CA GLY A 248 17.80 -7.18 -5.45
C GLY A 248 16.38 -7.76 -5.34
N ILE A 249 15.57 -7.23 -4.41
CA ILE A 249 14.15 -7.61 -4.29
C ILE A 249 13.39 -7.30 -5.59
N CYS A 250 13.61 -6.12 -6.18
CA CYS A 250 12.94 -5.75 -7.42
C CYS A 250 13.36 -6.62 -8.60
N GLU A 251 14.65 -6.97 -8.70
CA GLU A 251 15.20 -7.86 -9.73
C GLU A 251 14.65 -9.28 -9.60
N GLU A 252 14.58 -9.81 -8.38
CA GLU A 252 14.01 -11.13 -8.08
C GLU A 252 12.51 -11.18 -8.43
N LEU A 253 11.72 -10.20 -7.99
CA LEU A 253 10.31 -10.11 -8.34
C LEU A 253 10.12 -10.01 -9.86
N SER A 254 10.92 -9.18 -10.54
CA SER A 254 10.85 -9.01 -12.00
C SER A 254 11.16 -10.33 -12.74
N ALA A 255 12.13 -11.10 -12.26
CA ALA A 255 12.49 -12.40 -12.83
C ALA A 255 11.41 -13.48 -12.63
N GLY A 256 10.52 -13.32 -11.64
CA GLY A 256 9.42 -14.26 -11.37
C GLY A 256 8.28 -14.21 -12.39
N TYR A 257 8.19 -13.15 -13.21
CA TYR A 257 7.12 -13.01 -14.21
C TYR A 257 7.38 -13.86 -15.45
N PRO A 258 6.32 -14.38 -16.11
CA PRO A 258 6.43 -15.28 -17.26
C PRO A 258 6.83 -14.59 -18.57
N SER A 259 6.83 -13.26 -18.62
CA SER A 259 7.13 -12.44 -19.79
C SER A 259 7.94 -11.22 -19.40
N SER A 260 8.69 -10.65 -20.35
CA SER A 260 9.37 -9.37 -20.15
C SER A 260 8.38 -8.21 -20.13
N LEU A 261 8.83 -7.02 -19.73
CA LEU A 261 7.99 -5.83 -19.79
C LEU A 261 7.69 -5.43 -21.24
N GLU A 262 8.68 -5.60 -22.12
CA GLU A 262 8.64 -5.30 -23.54
C GLU A 262 7.63 -6.19 -24.28
N ASP A 263 7.59 -7.50 -23.96
CA ASP A 263 6.61 -8.42 -24.54
C ASP A 263 5.17 -8.00 -24.21
N ASP A 264 4.94 -7.57 -22.97
CA ASP A 264 3.63 -7.10 -22.53
C ASP A 264 3.26 -5.75 -23.13
N GLU A 265 4.24 -4.87 -23.30
CA GLU A 265 4.05 -3.59 -23.98
C GLU A 265 3.60 -3.80 -25.43
N VAL A 266 4.26 -4.69 -26.17
CA VAL A 266 3.88 -5.06 -27.53
C VAL A 266 2.46 -5.62 -27.57
N LEU A 267 2.13 -6.54 -26.66
CA LEU A 267 0.79 -7.12 -26.58
C LEU A 267 -0.31 -6.09 -26.29
N ILE A 268 -0.04 -5.12 -25.40
CA ILE A 268 -1.01 -4.07 -25.05
C ILE A 268 -1.15 -3.03 -26.16
N GLN A 269 -0.07 -2.70 -26.87
CA GLN A 269 -0.07 -1.73 -27.97
C GLN A 269 -0.81 -2.24 -29.21
N ASP A 270 -0.76 -3.55 -29.48
CA ASP A 270 -1.60 -4.18 -30.50
C ASP A 270 -3.06 -4.30 -30.01
N ARG A 271 -3.83 -3.23 -30.21
CA ARG A 271 -5.23 -3.16 -29.77
C ARG A 271 -6.09 -4.28 -30.33
N GLY A 272 -5.85 -4.69 -31.58
CA GLY A 272 -6.63 -5.76 -32.21
C GLY A 272 -6.42 -7.09 -31.50
N MET A 273 -5.16 -7.46 -31.27
CA MET A 273 -4.81 -8.68 -30.55
C MET A 273 -5.22 -8.62 -29.07
N PHE A 274 -5.04 -7.47 -28.43
CA PHE A 274 -5.37 -7.30 -27.03
C PHE A 274 -6.88 -7.42 -26.77
N GLU A 275 -7.72 -6.87 -27.66
CA GLU A 275 -9.18 -6.93 -27.54
C GLU A 275 -9.74 -8.34 -27.74
N LEU A 276 -9.04 -9.21 -28.47
CA LEU A 276 -9.39 -10.63 -28.61
C LEU A 276 -9.23 -11.43 -27.32
N LEU A 277 -8.38 -10.99 -26.40
CA LEU A 277 -8.22 -11.66 -25.11
C LEU A 277 -9.51 -11.54 -24.27
N PRO A 278 -9.96 -12.60 -23.57
CA PRO A 278 -11.04 -12.52 -22.60
C PRO A 278 -10.81 -11.40 -21.57
N LYS A 279 -11.89 -10.76 -21.09
CA LYS A 279 -11.83 -9.63 -20.14
C LYS A 279 -10.89 -9.89 -18.95
N ASN A 280 -10.97 -11.06 -18.34
CA ASN A 280 -10.14 -11.41 -17.19
C ASN A 280 -8.66 -11.57 -17.56
N GLN A 281 -8.35 -12.06 -18.77
CA GLN A 281 -6.98 -12.12 -19.27
C GLN A 281 -6.43 -10.73 -19.53
N ARG A 282 -7.22 -9.82 -20.13
CA ARG A 282 -6.82 -8.41 -20.30
C ARG A 282 -6.51 -7.73 -18.96
N ASN A 283 -7.33 -7.96 -17.94
CA ASN A 283 -7.07 -7.40 -16.61
C ASN A 283 -5.80 -7.99 -15.98
N ALA A 284 -5.58 -9.30 -16.11
CA ALA A 284 -4.35 -9.93 -15.63
C ALA A 284 -3.09 -9.39 -16.33
N VAL A 285 -3.13 -9.21 -17.65
CA VAL A 285 -2.04 -8.62 -18.43
C VAL A 285 -1.78 -7.16 -18.01
N ARG A 286 -2.83 -6.36 -17.78
CA ARG A 286 -2.67 -4.99 -17.28
C ARG A 286 -1.99 -4.93 -15.91
N VAL A 287 -2.39 -5.79 -14.98
CA VAL A 287 -1.79 -5.86 -13.64
C VAL A 287 -0.31 -6.21 -13.76
N ARG A 288 0.03 -7.34 -14.39
CA ARG A 288 1.44 -7.78 -14.48
C ARG A 288 2.33 -6.75 -15.21
N TYR A 289 1.79 -6.08 -16.23
CA TYR A 289 2.50 -5.03 -16.95
C TYR A 289 2.78 -3.83 -16.04
N ALA A 290 1.77 -3.37 -15.30
CA ALA A 290 1.91 -2.25 -14.37
C ALA A 290 2.88 -2.56 -13.23
N GLU A 291 2.86 -3.78 -12.69
CA GLU A 291 3.79 -4.23 -11.66
C GLU A 291 5.23 -4.23 -12.18
N LYS A 292 5.49 -4.80 -13.36
CA LYS A 292 6.83 -4.76 -13.99
C LYS A 292 7.30 -3.35 -14.31
N MET A 293 6.40 -2.45 -14.73
CA MET A 293 6.73 -1.05 -14.90
C MET A 293 7.21 -0.39 -13.61
N ILE A 294 6.50 -0.62 -12.50
CA ILE A 294 6.88 -0.11 -11.17
C ILE A 294 8.25 -0.63 -10.77
N LEU A 295 8.51 -1.93 -10.96
CA LEU A 295 9.80 -2.55 -10.64
C LEU A 295 10.94 -1.95 -11.47
N ARG A 296 10.79 -1.84 -12.80
CA ARG A 296 11.79 -1.25 -13.69
C ARG A 296 12.12 0.19 -13.30
N ASN A 297 11.08 1.01 -13.08
CA ASN A 297 11.25 2.41 -12.71
C ASN A 297 11.95 2.52 -11.34
N THR A 298 11.57 1.68 -10.37
CA THR A 298 12.20 1.62 -9.05
C THR A 298 13.70 1.32 -9.18
N ILE A 299 14.09 0.32 -9.98
CA ILE A 299 15.50 -0.03 -10.23
C ILE A 299 16.25 1.15 -10.85
N SER A 300 15.66 1.83 -11.85
CA SER A 300 16.23 3.02 -12.48
C SER A 300 16.48 4.14 -11.46
N THR A 301 15.47 4.44 -10.62
CA THR A 301 15.58 5.43 -9.54
C THR A 301 16.67 5.06 -8.54
N ILE A 302 16.76 3.79 -8.12
CA ILE A 302 17.81 3.32 -7.22
C ILE A 302 19.20 3.52 -7.83
N ASN A 303 19.41 3.15 -9.09
CA ASN A 303 20.69 3.37 -9.78
C ASN A 303 21.07 4.86 -9.81
N ARG A 304 20.09 5.74 -10.09
CA ARG A 304 20.29 7.20 -10.07
C ARG A 304 20.67 7.71 -8.67
N VAL A 305 20.01 7.23 -7.62
CA VAL A 305 20.31 7.61 -6.23
C VAL A 305 21.69 7.09 -5.81
N MET A 306 22.03 5.84 -6.12
CA MET A 306 23.33 5.25 -5.79
C MET A 306 24.49 6.00 -6.44
N ASN A 307 24.35 6.44 -7.70
CA ASN A 307 25.38 7.22 -8.39
C ASN A 307 25.63 8.60 -7.75
N ASN A 308 24.68 9.12 -6.98
CA ASN A 308 24.77 10.43 -6.33
C ASN A 308 24.90 10.34 -4.80
N LEU A 309 25.07 9.14 -4.24
CA LEU A 309 24.97 8.88 -2.80
C LEU A 309 26.00 9.67 -1.99
N GLY A 310 27.25 9.78 -2.47
CA GLY A 310 28.29 10.58 -1.82
C GLY A 310 27.91 12.06 -1.70
N LYS A 311 27.39 12.66 -2.78
CA LYS A 311 26.93 14.07 -2.78
C LYS A 311 25.74 14.27 -1.83
N LEU A 312 24.78 13.33 -1.82
CA LEU A 312 23.61 13.37 -0.93
C LEU A 312 24.02 13.28 0.54
N THR A 313 24.97 12.41 0.84
CA THR A 313 25.50 12.23 2.20
C THR A 313 26.21 13.50 2.68
N GLU A 314 27.04 14.12 1.84
CA GLU A 314 27.70 15.40 2.16
C GLU A 314 26.71 16.54 2.43
N MET A 315 25.65 16.64 1.63
CA MET A 315 24.60 17.65 1.82
C MET A 315 23.85 17.43 3.14
N GLN A 316 23.45 16.20 3.44
CA GLN A 316 22.77 15.87 4.71
C GLN A 316 23.66 16.15 5.93
N VAL A 317 24.96 15.87 5.84
CA VAL A 317 25.93 16.21 6.90
C VAL A 317 25.99 17.73 7.10
N LYS A 318 26.00 18.53 6.02
CA LYS A 318 25.98 20.00 6.10
C LYS A 318 24.68 20.52 6.71
N GLU A 319 23.53 19.97 6.35
CA GLU A 319 22.23 20.33 6.94
C GLU A 319 22.15 19.99 8.43
N ASN A 320 22.57 18.78 8.82
CA ASN A 320 22.59 18.36 10.22
C ASN A 320 23.53 19.24 11.06
N LYS A 321 24.67 19.65 10.49
CA LYS A 321 25.58 20.60 11.13
C LYS A 321 24.90 21.96 11.33
N LYS A 322 24.25 22.51 10.30
CA LYS A 322 23.48 23.76 10.40
C LYS A 322 22.34 23.69 11.43
N LYS A 323 21.61 22.56 11.50
CA LYS A 323 20.54 22.37 12.50
C LYS A 323 21.10 22.35 13.93
N ARG A 324 22.22 21.66 14.16
CA ARG A 324 22.90 21.66 15.47
C ARG A 324 23.42 23.04 15.87
N GLU A 325 23.99 23.77 14.91
CA GLU A 325 24.42 25.16 15.13
C GLU A 325 23.23 26.08 15.45
N MET A 326 22.10 25.93 14.75
CA MET A 326 20.87 26.68 15.04
C MET A 326 20.24 26.34 16.39
N GLN A 327 20.21 25.07 16.80
CA GLN A 327 19.71 24.67 18.13
C GLN A 327 20.49 25.33 19.29
N GLY A 328 21.75 25.71 19.07
CA GLY A 328 22.56 26.46 20.04
C GLY A 328 22.19 27.94 20.18
N THR A 329 21.47 28.52 19.21
CA THR A 329 21.11 29.94 19.15
C THR A 329 19.88 30.28 20.00
N PHE A 330 19.68 31.57 20.28
CA PHE A 330 18.51 32.08 21.00
C PHE A 330 17.18 31.62 20.36
N TRP A 331 17.07 31.69 19.03
CA TRP A 331 15.88 31.27 18.27
C TRP A 331 15.66 29.75 18.28
N GLY A 332 16.74 28.96 18.20
CA GLY A 332 16.66 27.50 18.31
C GLY A 332 16.23 27.02 19.69
N ARG A 333 16.63 27.72 20.77
CA ARG A 333 16.20 27.41 22.15
C ARG A 333 14.73 27.74 22.43
N LEU A 334 14.14 28.64 21.64
CA LEU A 334 12.71 28.98 21.69
C LEU A 334 11.84 28.01 20.85
N GLY A 335 12.42 26.99 20.22
CA GLY A 335 11.69 26.02 19.40
C GLY A 335 11.21 26.57 18.06
N VAL A 336 11.75 27.70 17.60
CA VAL A 336 11.42 28.28 16.29
C VAL A 336 12.18 27.51 15.21
N GLU A 337 11.52 26.57 14.56
CA GLU A 337 12.02 25.97 13.33
C GLU A 337 11.78 26.95 12.18
N PHE A 338 12.84 27.61 11.71
CA PHE A 338 12.78 28.26 10.40
C PHE A 338 12.72 27.14 9.35
N GLU A 339 11.57 27.02 8.67
CA GLU A 339 11.45 26.12 7.51
C GLU A 339 12.63 26.39 6.57
N PRO A 340 13.40 25.36 6.19
CA PRO A 340 14.45 25.54 5.21
C PRO A 340 13.82 26.06 3.91
N ALA A 341 14.57 26.86 3.15
CA ALA A 341 14.15 27.35 1.83
C ALA A 341 13.94 26.24 0.78
N ILE A 342 14.14 24.97 1.18
CA ILE A 342 14.03 23.76 0.37
C ILE A 342 12.95 22.92 1.05
N LYS A 343 11.79 22.80 0.40
CA LYS A 343 10.60 22.09 0.94
C LYS A 343 10.58 20.61 0.59
N ALA A 344 11.60 20.13 -0.11
CA ALA A 344 11.68 18.76 -0.58
C ALA A 344 11.55 17.72 0.55
N THR A 345 10.45 16.99 0.53
CA THR A 345 10.14 15.86 1.41
C THR A 345 10.66 14.53 0.87
N ASN A 346 11.09 14.51 -0.39
CA ASN A 346 11.68 13.37 -1.06
C ASN A 346 12.77 13.80 -2.06
N ILE A 347 13.55 12.82 -2.51
CA ILE A 347 14.70 13.03 -3.38
C ILE A 347 14.29 13.62 -4.74
N GLU A 348 13.09 13.34 -5.25
CA GLU A 348 12.63 13.89 -6.53
C GLU A 348 12.25 15.37 -6.42
N GLU A 349 11.60 15.78 -5.32
CA GLU A 349 11.37 17.20 -5.02
C GLU A 349 12.69 17.96 -4.86
N LEU A 350 13.70 17.32 -4.26
CA LEU A 350 15.02 17.91 -4.09
C LEU A 350 15.74 18.05 -5.44
N MET A 351 15.67 17.04 -6.31
CA MET A 351 16.24 17.09 -7.66
C MET A 351 15.55 18.14 -8.52
N LYS A 352 14.22 18.25 -8.42
CA LYS A 352 13.42 19.23 -9.14
C LYS A 352 13.63 20.66 -8.65
N GLU A 353 13.83 20.89 -7.35
CA GLU A 353 14.19 22.20 -6.78
C GLU A 353 15.65 22.59 -7.10
N LEU A 354 16.52 21.63 -7.46
CA LEU A 354 17.92 21.86 -7.79
C LEU A 354 18.23 21.88 -9.31
N ASP A 355 17.22 21.71 -10.17
CA ASP A 355 17.35 21.68 -11.64
C ASP A 355 18.35 20.60 -12.14
N ILE A 356 18.32 19.41 -11.49
CA ILE A 356 19.17 18.23 -11.80
C ILE A 356 18.33 17.04 -12.26
#